data_AF-A0A5M7B9Z8-F1
#
_entry.id   AF-A0A5M7B9Z8-F1
#
_cell.length_a   1.000
_cell.length_b   1.000
_cell.length_c   1.000
_cell.angle_alpha   90.00
_cell.angle_beta   90.00
_cell.angle_gamma   90.00
#
_symmetry.space_group_name_H-M   'P 1'
#
loop_
_entity.id
_entity.type
_entity.pdbx_description
1 polymer ?
#
loop_
_entity_poly.entity_id
_entity_poly.type
_entity_poly.pdbx_seq_one_letter_code
_entity_poly.pdbx_strand_id
1 'polypeptide(L)'
;MKTLLVVVGVFGFQEAFSQTIELLGRIASNGDIENIHVINNTAQAFTITDIDGHFKIPAKLSDTLTFSSIQYKLKEVVVTQTIIDNEAIFVTLNEHINELDEVIVGKILTGDLFSDIRNMDANAPIDFYDVGIPGFTGTPATQSERRLSEASKFSPKAGGSLGGVGGSVSIAPLINAITGRTKMLKNRVKIEEKESLMQTIKGRLASDFFASNPLDESLQADFFYFCADDPNFVKHCKNQTDFKALIFLRMKYKQYLANLEDNKN
;
A
#
# COMPACT_ATOMS: atom_id res chain seq x y z
N MET A 1 -86.18 46.81 -48.05
CA MET A 1 -85.76 45.75 -47.11
C MET A 1 -84.66 44.94 -47.79
N LYS A 2 -83.59 44.64 -47.05
CA LYS A 2 -82.24 44.35 -47.57
C LYS A 2 -82.09 42.88 -48.00
N THR A 3 -81.53 42.66 -49.20
CA THR A 3 -81.10 41.37 -49.73
C THR A 3 -79.89 40.85 -48.94
N LEU A 4 -79.98 39.63 -48.42
CA LEU A 4 -78.90 38.96 -47.67
C LEU A 4 -78.10 38.08 -48.65
N LEU A 5 -76.83 38.43 -48.88
CA LEU A 5 -75.92 37.72 -49.77
C LEU A 5 -75.06 36.78 -48.92
N VAL A 6 -75.28 35.47 -49.05
CA VAL A 6 -74.49 34.46 -48.33
C VAL A 6 -73.27 34.11 -49.16
N VAL A 7 -72.08 34.52 -48.70
CA VAL A 7 -70.79 34.12 -49.25
C VAL A 7 -70.34 32.84 -48.56
N VAL A 8 -70.35 31.73 -49.29
CA VAL A 8 -69.78 30.45 -48.84
C VAL A 8 -68.29 30.46 -49.20
N GLY A 9 -67.43 30.61 -48.20
CA GLY A 9 -65.98 30.51 -48.37
C GLY A 9 -65.54 29.05 -48.40
N VAL A 10 -65.00 28.60 -49.53
CA VAL A 10 -64.33 27.30 -49.65
C VAL A 10 -62.89 27.45 -49.16
N PHE A 11 -62.62 26.91 -47.96
CA PHE A 11 -61.25 26.71 -47.49
C PHE A 11 -60.69 25.45 -48.17
N GLY A 12 -59.85 25.64 -49.20
CA GLY A 12 -59.07 24.56 -49.78
C GLY A 12 -57.98 24.13 -48.80
N PHE A 13 -58.08 22.89 -48.30
CA PHE A 13 -56.95 22.22 -47.65
C PHE A 13 -55.90 21.93 -48.73
N GLN A 14 -54.71 22.50 -48.60
CA GLN A 14 -53.55 22.08 -49.38
C GLN A 14 -52.81 21.01 -48.58
N GLU A 15 -52.91 19.77 -49.03
CA GLU A 15 -52.06 18.67 -48.56
C GLU A 15 -50.66 18.87 -49.15
N ALA A 16 -49.70 19.24 -48.31
CA ALA A 16 -48.30 19.28 -48.70
C ALA A 16 -47.74 17.84 -48.65
N PHE A 17 -47.45 17.25 -49.81
CA PHE A 17 -46.73 15.98 -49.88
C PHE A 17 -45.29 16.19 -49.43
N SER A 18 -44.96 15.66 -48.25
CA SER A 18 -43.58 15.56 -47.78
C SER A 18 -43.05 14.18 -48.17
N GLN A 19 -42.30 14.13 -49.28
CA GLN A 19 -41.72 12.90 -49.81
C GLN A 19 -40.56 12.43 -48.91
N THR A 20 -40.68 11.22 -48.39
CA THR A 20 -39.62 10.54 -47.64
C THR A 20 -38.70 9.84 -48.63
N ILE A 21 -37.38 10.02 -48.49
CA ILE A 21 -36.36 9.38 -49.34
C ILE A 21 -35.59 8.38 -48.48
N GLU A 22 -35.21 7.24 -49.07
CA GLU A 22 -34.38 6.24 -48.39
C GLU A 22 -32.90 6.62 -48.54
N LEU A 23 -32.24 6.95 -47.44
CA LEU A 23 -30.82 7.31 -47.44
C LEU A 23 -29.94 6.09 -47.26
N LEU A 24 -28.92 5.97 -48.10
CA LEU A 24 -27.86 4.96 -47.98
C LEU A 24 -26.70 5.52 -47.15
N GLY A 25 -26.44 4.91 -46.01
CA GLY A 25 -25.43 5.40 -45.09
C GLY A 25 -24.24 4.46 -44.93
N ARG A 26 -23.07 5.05 -44.62
CA ARG A 26 -21.88 4.31 -44.18
C ARG A 26 -21.26 4.97 -42.95
N ILE A 27 -21.00 4.16 -41.94
CA ILE A 27 -20.27 4.58 -40.73
C ILE A 27 -18.79 4.21 -40.86
N ALA A 28 -17.92 5.07 -40.36
CA ALA A 28 -16.50 4.78 -40.22
C ALA A 28 -16.02 5.08 -38.79
N SER A 29 -15.25 4.17 -38.22
CA SER A 29 -14.53 4.36 -36.96
C SER A 29 -13.31 3.44 -36.90
N ASN A 30 -12.51 3.56 -35.84
CA ASN A 30 -11.36 2.70 -35.60
C ASN A 30 -11.72 1.36 -34.93
N GLY A 31 -12.92 1.25 -34.35
CA GLY A 31 -13.43 0.04 -33.69
C GLY A 31 -14.48 -0.71 -34.51
N ASP A 32 -15.22 -1.58 -33.82
CA ASP A 32 -16.32 -2.35 -34.41
C ASP A 32 -17.47 -1.43 -34.84
N ILE A 33 -17.96 -1.57 -36.06
CA ILE A 33 -19.01 -0.72 -36.66
C ILE A 33 -20.29 -1.47 -36.98
N GLU A 34 -20.41 -2.71 -36.53
CA GLU A 34 -21.62 -3.52 -36.62
C GLU A 34 -22.63 -3.11 -35.54
N ASN A 35 -23.93 -3.29 -35.81
CA ASN A 35 -25.02 -3.16 -34.83
C ASN A 35 -25.12 -1.78 -34.14
N ILE A 36 -24.68 -0.71 -34.81
CA ILE A 36 -24.86 0.66 -34.32
C ILE A 36 -26.30 1.09 -34.58
N HIS A 37 -26.96 1.65 -33.57
CA HIS A 37 -28.33 2.15 -33.72
C HIS A 37 -28.32 3.47 -34.49
N VAL A 38 -29.10 3.51 -35.58
CA VAL A 38 -29.37 4.72 -36.36
C VAL A 38 -30.84 5.05 -36.22
N ILE A 39 -31.14 6.20 -35.61
CA ILE A 39 -32.49 6.61 -35.24
C ILE A 39 -32.79 7.96 -35.90
N ASN A 40 -33.88 8.03 -36.65
CA ASN A 40 -34.43 9.31 -37.08
C ASN A 40 -35.43 9.79 -36.01
N ASN A 41 -35.03 10.77 -35.20
CA ASN A 41 -35.85 11.26 -34.09
C ASN A 41 -37.14 11.94 -34.56
N THR A 42 -37.11 12.57 -35.74
CA THR A 42 -38.27 13.30 -36.29
C THR A 42 -39.27 12.34 -36.92
N ALA A 43 -38.80 11.39 -37.73
CA ALA A 43 -39.66 10.44 -38.42
C ALA A 43 -39.98 9.16 -37.61
N GLN A 44 -39.41 9.00 -36.42
CA GLN A 44 -39.54 7.81 -35.57
C GLN A 44 -39.18 6.50 -36.31
N ALA A 45 -38.20 6.59 -37.21
CA ALA A 45 -37.67 5.43 -37.93
C ALA A 45 -36.37 4.96 -37.29
N PHE A 46 -36.11 3.65 -37.32
CA PHE A 46 -34.90 3.07 -36.75
C PHE A 46 -34.31 2.01 -37.69
N THR A 47 -32.99 1.88 -37.67
CA THR A 47 -32.25 0.83 -38.35
C THR A 47 -30.95 0.52 -37.58
N ILE A 48 -30.26 -0.54 -37.96
CA ILE A 48 -28.95 -0.92 -37.43
C ILE A 48 -27.95 -1.05 -38.57
N THR A 49 -26.67 -0.85 -38.27
CA THR A 49 -25.59 -1.07 -39.25
C THR A 49 -25.25 -2.54 -39.41
N ASP A 50 -24.88 -2.91 -40.64
CA ASP A 50 -24.32 -4.23 -40.99
C ASP A 50 -22.82 -4.32 -40.63
N ILE A 51 -22.20 -5.48 -40.86
CA ILE A 51 -20.78 -5.79 -40.56
C ILE A 51 -19.83 -4.77 -41.20
N ASP A 52 -20.13 -4.30 -42.40
CA ASP A 52 -19.34 -3.30 -43.12
C ASP A 52 -19.68 -1.83 -42.76
N GLY A 53 -20.57 -1.62 -41.77
CA GLY A 53 -21.02 -0.31 -41.32
C GLY A 53 -22.06 0.37 -42.23
N HIS A 54 -22.69 -0.37 -43.13
CA HIS A 54 -23.73 0.15 -44.03
C HIS A 54 -25.10 0.15 -43.37
N PHE A 55 -25.95 1.13 -43.70
CA PHE A 55 -27.35 1.18 -43.26
C PHE A 55 -28.26 1.83 -44.29
N LYS A 56 -29.56 1.61 -44.13
CA LYS A 56 -30.61 2.28 -44.92
C LYS A 56 -31.68 2.83 -43.98
N ILE A 57 -32.00 4.11 -44.11
CA ILE A 57 -33.01 4.75 -43.26
C ILE A 57 -33.85 5.77 -44.06
N PRO A 58 -35.18 5.77 -43.91
CA PRO A 58 -36.01 6.82 -44.48
C PRO A 58 -35.82 8.16 -43.73
N ALA A 59 -35.58 9.23 -44.48
CA ALA A 59 -35.41 10.57 -43.92
C ALA A 59 -35.94 11.68 -44.84
N LYS A 60 -36.19 12.84 -44.25
CA LYS A 60 -36.64 14.06 -44.91
C LYS A 60 -35.66 15.21 -44.64
N LEU A 61 -35.78 16.27 -45.43
CA LEU A 61 -35.00 17.49 -45.22
C LEU A 61 -35.25 18.03 -43.80
N SER A 62 -34.18 18.35 -43.08
CA SER A 62 -34.20 18.83 -41.69
C SER A 62 -34.57 17.79 -40.62
N ASP A 63 -34.58 16.51 -40.95
CA ASP A 63 -34.64 15.45 -39.94
C ASP A 63 -33.31 15.33 -39.19
N THR A 64 -33.36 14.89 -37.93
CA THR A 64 -32.16 14.63 -37.11
C THR A 64 -31.95 13.13 -36.98
N LEU A 65 -30.80 12.66 -37.48
CA LEU A 65 -30.34 11.28 -37.34
C LEU A 65 -29.39 11.19 -36.14
N THR A 66 -29.71 10.30 -35.20
CA THR A 66 -28.90 10.00 -34.03
C THR A 66 -28.26 8.63 -34.17
N PHE A 67 -26.96 8.58 -33.90
CA PHE A 67 -26.13 7.39 -33.92
C PHE A 67 -25.72 7.05 -32.49
N SER A 68 -26.12 5.88 -32.00
CA SER A 68 -25.92 5.44 -30.61
C SER A 68 -25.37 4.02 -30.53
N SER A 69 -24.42 3.81 -29.63
CA SER A 69 -23.84 2.51 -29.28
C SER A 69 -23.23 2.57 -27.88
N ILE A 70 -22.96 1.42 -27.27
CA ILE A 70 -22.27 1.30 -25.98
C ILE A 70 -20.83 1.81 -26.10
N GLN A 71 -20.19 1.59 -27.26
CA GLN A 71 -18.76 1.82 -27.47
C GLN A 71 -18.43 3.21 -28.00
N TYR A 72 -19.43 3.98 -28.47
CA TYR A 72 -19.22 5.26 -29.14
C TYR A 72 -19.99 6.39 -28.48
N LYS A 73 -19.47 7.60 -28.61
CA LYS A 73 -20.19 8.80 -28.17
C LYS A 73 -21.40 9.03 -29.08
N LEU A 74 -22.53 9.38 -28.47
CA LEU A 74 -23.74 9.78 -29.17
C LEU A 74 -23.40 10.88 -30.20
N LYS A 75 -23.79 10.67 -31.46
CA LYS A 75 -23.60 11.65 -32.52
C LYS A 75 -24.92 11.96 -33.20
N GLU A 76 -25.20 13.23 -33.42
CA GLU A 76 -26.39 13.71 -34.12
C GLU A 76 -25.99 14.39 -35.42
N VAL A 77 -26.72 14.12 -36.50
CA VAL A 77 -26.50 14.70 -37.81
C VAL A 77 -27.85 15.16 -38.38
N VAL A 78 -27.94 16.45 -38.72
CA VAL A 78 -29.12 17.02 -39.38
C VAL A 78 -29.03 16.76 -40.89
N VAL A 79 -30.12 16.25 -41.47
CA VAL A 79 -30.21 15.96 -42.90
C VAL A 79 -30.31 17.26 -43.69
N THR A 80 -29.27 17.56 -44.45
CA THR A 80 -29.20 18.75 -45.32
C THR A 80 -29.63 18.42 -46.75
N GLN A 81 -29.93 19.45 -47.55
CA GLN A 81 -30.31 19.27 -48.96
C GLN A 81 -29.25 18.48 -49.74
N THR A 82 -27.96 18.71 -49.45
CA THR A 82 -26.86 17.97 -50.10
C THR A 82 -26.88 16.47 -49.83
N ILE A 83 -27.38 16.04 -48.67
CA ILE A 83 -27.49 14.62 -48.31
C ILE A 83 -28.66 13.98 -49.05
N ILE A 84 -29.76 14.72 -49.18
CA ILE A 84 -30.93 14.30 -49.95
C ILE A 84 -30.60 14.17 -51.44
N ASP A 85 -29.90 15.15 -52.02
CA ASP A 85 -29.56 15.17 -53.44
C ASP A 85 -28.59 14.04 -53.83
N ASN A 86 -27.70 13.63 -52.91
CA ASN A 86 -26.75 12.53 -53.13
C ASN A 86 -27.30 11.16 -52.70
N GLU A 87 -28.47 11.11 -52.04
CA GLU A 87 -29.07 9.93 -51.43
C GLU A 87 -28.13 9.14 -50.49
N ALA A 88 -27.05 9.78 -50.03
CA ALA A 88 -25.95 9.11 -49.34
C ALA A 88 -25.43 9.94 -48.16
N ILE A 89 -25.08 9.25 -47.07
CA ILE A 89 -24.52 9.87 -45.86
C ILE A 89 -23.29 9.11 -45.35
N PHE A 90 -22.24 9.84 -45.02
CA PHE A 90 -21.03 9.28 -44.43
C PHE A 90 -20.80 9.86 -43.03
N VAL A 91 -20.65 9.00 -42.02
CA VAL A 91 -20.59 9.43 -40.62
C VAL A 91 -19.40 8.80 -39.90
N THR A 92 -18.51 9.64 -39.36
CA THR A 92 -17.42 9.17 -38.50
C THR A 92 -17.81 9.20 -37.02
N LEU A 93 -17.65 8.09 -36.30
CA LEU A 93 -17.92 8.01 -34.87
C LEU A 93 -16.64 8.01 -34.04
N ASN A 94 -16.72 8.60 -32.85
CA ASN A 94 -15.63 8.67 -31.89
C ASN A 94 -15.92 7.72 -30.71
N GLU A 95 -14.93 6.92 -30.33
CA GLU A 95 -15.04 5.97 -29.21
C GLU A 95 -15.36 6.69 -27.89
N HIS A 96 -16.19 6.03 -27.08
CA HIS A 96 -16.51 6.42 -25.73
C HIS A 96 -15.72 5.54 -24.76
N ILE A 97 -14.57 6.06 -24.32
CA ILE A 97 -13.74 5.40 -23.31
C ILE A 97 -14.30 5.79 -21.94
N ASN A 98 -14.79 4.80 -21.19
CA ASN A 98 -15.14 4.96 -19.78
C ASN A 98 -13.88 4.76 -18.94
N GLU A 99 -13.42 5.82 -18.30
CA GLU A 99 -12.38 5.74 -17.28
C GLU A 99 -13.07 5.32 -15.97
N LEU A 100 -12.72 4.14 -15.46
CA LEU A 100 -13.23 3.65 -14.18
C LEU A 100 -12.31 4.16 -13.07
N ASP A 101 -12.89 4.70 -12.01
CA ASP A 101 -12.14 5.06 -10.81
C ASP A 101 -11.53 3.79 -10.18
N GLU A 102 -10.25 3.88 -9.78
CA GLU A 102 -9.57 2.81 -9.09
C GLU A 102 -10.23 2.57 -7.71
N VAL A 103 -10.68 1.35 -7.45
CA VAL A 103 -11.23 0.95 -6.15
C VAL A 103 -10.19 0.12 -5.41
N ILE A 104 -9.60 0.69 -4.36
CA ILE A 104 -8.67 -0.01 -3.49
C ILE A 104 -9.49 -0.84 -2.48
N VAL A 105 -9.50 -2.16 -2.67
CA VAL A 105 -10.17 -3.10 -1.76
C VAL A 105 -9.17 -3.60 -0.70
N GLY A 106 -9.31 -3.14 0.54
CA GLY A 106 -8.47 -3.61 1.66
C GLY A 106 -8.43 -2.65 2.84
N LYS A 107 -7.81 -3.08 3.95
CA LYS A 107 -7.50 -2.18 5.06
C LYS A 107 -6.28 -1.34 4.67
N ILE A 108 -6.45 -0.03 4.59
CA ILE A 108 -5.34 0.90 4.37
C ILE A 108 -4.51 0.92 5.65
N LEU A 109 -3.32 0.32 5.60
CA LEU A 109 -2.34 0.45 6.67
C LEU A 109 -1.80 1.88 6.62
N THR A 110 -1.88 2.58 7.73
CA THR A 110 -1.41 3.97 7.86
C THR A 110 0.12 4.03 7.94
N GLY A 111 0.78 2.89 8.16
CA GLY A 111 2.24 2.81 8.33
C GLY A 111 2.69 3.10 9.77
N ASP A 112 1.77 3.56 10.63
CA ASP A 112 1.97 3.59 12.08
C ASP A 112 1.31 2.35 12.71
N LEU A 113 2.14 1.47 13.28
CA LEU A 113 1.69 0.23 13.91
C LEU A 113 0.66 0.48 15.02
N PHE A 114 0.80 1.57 15.79
CA PHE A 114 -0.15 1.86 16.87
C PHE A 114 -1.50 2.32 16.35
N SER A 115 -1.51 3.14 15.31
CA SER A 115 -2.73 3.54 14.59
C SER A 115 -3.42 2.33 13.94
N ASP A 116 -2.65 1.46 13.30
CA ASP A 116 -3.17 0.29 12.59
C ASP A 116 -3.78 -0.74 13.55
N ILE A 117 -3.16 -0.96 14.73
CA ILE A 117 -3.70 -1.83 15.77
C ILE A 117 -5.02 -1.28 16.32
N ARG A 118 -5.14 0.03 16.53
CA ARG A 118 -6.38 0.66 17.04
C ARG A 118 -7.52 0.60 16.04
N ASN A 119 -7.22 0.66 14.75
CA ASN A 119 -8.20 0.58 13.66
C ASN A 119 -8.51 -0.88 13.24
N MET A 120 -8.02 -1.87 13.99
CA MET A 120 -8.25 -3.28 13.71
C MET A 120 -9.50 -3.77 14.45
N ASP A 121 -10.53 -4.20 13.71
CA ASP A 121 -11.77 -4.79 14.28
C ASP A 121 -11.57 -6.16 14.98
N ALA A 122 -10.33 -6.66 15.07
CA ALA A 122 -10.03 -7.96 15.64
C ALA A 122 -9.63 -7.80 17.12
N ASN A 123 -10.33 -8.52 18.00
CA ASN A 123 -9.92 -8.65 19.39
C ASN A 123 -8.58 -9.39 19.47
N ALA A 124 -7.76 -9.01 20.45
CA ALA A 124 -6.54 -9.75 20.75
C ALA A 124 -6.86 -11.22 21.06
N PRO A 125 -6.03 -12.18 20.62
CA PRO A 125 -6.21 -13.58 20.98
C PRO A 125 -6.11 -13.74 22.51
N ILE A 126 -6.97 -14.61 23.06
CA ILE A 126 -7.02 -14.92 24.50
C ILE A 126 -5.67 -15.45 24.96
N ASP A 127 -5.11 -14.87 26.01
CA ASP A 127 -3.90 -15.33 26.67
C ASP A 127 -4.18 -16.09 27.98
N PHE A 128 -3.12 -16.61 28.63
CA PHE A 128 -3.23 -17.33 29.89
C PHE A 128 -3.76 -16.46 31.04
N TYR A 129 -3.47 -15.16 31.02
CA TYR A 129 -3.89 -14.23 32.06
C TYR A 129 -5.37 -13.89 31.96
N ASP A 130 -5.92 -13.81 30.75
CA ASP A 130 -7.35 -13.61 30.47
C ASP A 130 -8.22 -14.70 31.10
N VAL A 131 -7.69 -15.91 31.23
CA VAL A 131 -8.37 -17.07 31.85
C VAL A 131 -7.93 -17.33 33.30
N GLY A 132 -7.23 -16.39 33.92
CA GLY A 132 -6.81 -16.46 35.33
C GLY A 132 -5.71 -17.47 35.63
N ILE A 133 -4.97 -17.95 34.61
CA ILE A 133 -3.81 -18.82 34.81
C ILE A 133 -2.60 -17.93 35.12
N PRO A 134 -1.99 -18.06 36.32
CA PRO A 134 -0.82 -17.26 36.66
C PRO A 134 0.37 -17.66 35.77
N GLY A 135 0.92 -16.69 35.04
CA GLY A 135 2.11 -16.82 34.21
C GLY A 135 3.35 -16.12 34.78
N PHE A 136 4.48 -16.28 34.09
CA PHE A 136 5.70 -15.54 34.41
C PHE A 136 5.59 -14.08 33.94
N THR A 137 5.61 -13.15 34.89
CA THR A 137 5.46 -11.70 34.64
C THR A 137 6.78 -10.94 34.54
N GLY A 138 7.92 -11.64 34.72
CA GLY A 138 9.24 -11.04 34.67
C GLY A 138 9.77 -10.88 33.24
N THR A 139 10.93 -10.25 33.12
CA THR A 139 11.69 -10.21 31.86
C THR A 139 12.21 -11.62 31.55
N PRO A 140 11.87 -12.19 30.37
CA PRO A 140 12.32 -13.53 30.02
C PRO A 140 13.85 -13.53 29.84
N ALA A 141 14.51 -14.46 30.53
CA ALA A 141 15.96 -14.60 30.39
C ALA A 141 16.33 -14.95 28.94
N THR A 142 17.43 -14.36 28.44
CA THR A 142 17.91 -14.62 27.08
C THR A 142 18.43 -16.05 26.95
N GLN A 143 18.62 -16.54 25.73
CA GLN A 143 19.15 -17.89 25.52
C GLN A 143 20.53 -18.07 26.17
N SER A 144 21.39 -17.04 26.13
CA SER A 144 22.71 -17.07 26.75
C SER A 144 22.62 -17.13 28.27
N GLU A 145 21.72 -16.37 28.88
CA GLU A 145 21.49 -16.37 30.33
C GLU A 145 20.95 -17.73 30.81
N ARG A 146 20.01 -18.33 30.07
CA ARG A 146 19.48 -19.67 30.35
C ARG A 146 20.59 -20.73 30.33
N ARG A 147 21.44 -20.70 29.29
CA ARG A 147 22.59 -21.62 29.15
C ARG A 147 23.64 -21.39 30.24
N LEU A 148 23.90 -20.15 30.63
CA LEU A 148 24.81 -19.84 31.73
C LEU A 148 24.26 -20.39 33.05
N SER A 149 22.97 -20.13 33.32
CA SER A 149 22.27 -20.66 34.49
C SER A 149 22.32 -22.19 34.54
N GLU A 150 22.08 -22.88 33.43
CA GLU A 150 22.22 -24.35 33.35
C GLU A 150 23.65 -24.81 33.64
N ALA A 151 24.64 -24.16 33.03
CA ALA A 151 26.04 -24.52 33.20
C ALA A 151 26.58 -24.27 34.62
N SER A 152 26.03 -23.26 35.33
CA SER A 152 26.49 -22.84 36.65
C SER A 152 25.65 -23.36 37.81
N LYS A 153 24.37 -23.74 37.59
CA LYS A 153 23.48 -24.16 38.68
C LYS A 153 23.91 -25.51 39.23
N PHE A 154 24.39 -25.47 40.47
CA PHE A 154 24.53 -26.64 41.31
C PHE A 154 23.14 -27.06 41.82
N SER A 155 22.62 -28.18 41.31
CA SER A 155 21.36 -28.75 41.78
C SER A 155 21.62 -30.06 42.53
N PRO A 156 21.65 -30.05 43.87
CA PRO A 156 21.64 -31.27 44.64
C PRO A 156 20.22 -31.87 44.54
N LYS A 157 20.09 -33.02 43.86
CA LYS A 157 18.82 -33.74 43.76
C LYS A 157 18.79 -34.82 44.82
N ALA A 158 17.71 -34.93 45.58
CA ALA A 158 17.48 -36.10 46.43
C ALA A 158 17.15 -37.30 45.50
N GLY A 159 18.03 -38.31 45.44
CA GLY A 159 17.68 -39.64 44.91
C GLY A 159 18.26 -40.13 43.57
N GLY A 160 19.40 -39.65 43.05
CA GLY A 160 20.02 -40.26 41.85
C GLY A 160 21.55 -40.28 41.87
N SER A 161 22.17 -41.46 41.75
CA SER A 161 23.63 -41.74 41.73
C SER A 161 24.54 -40.56 41.30
N LEU A 162 25.56 -40.13 42.04
CA LEU A 162 26.68 -40.85 42.66
C LEU A 162 26.91 -40.34 44.09
N GLY A 163 26.77 -41.21 45.09
CA GLY A 163 27.03 -40.87 46.50
C GLY A 163 26.06 -41.42 47.57
N GLY A 164 25.43 -42.59 47.37
CA GLY A 164 24.75 -43.32 48.46
C GLY A 164 23.44 -42.73 49.00
N VAL A 165 22.80 -43.49 49.89
CA VAL A 165 21.47 -43.22 50.48
C VAL A 165 21.49 -41.89 51.24
N GLY A 166 20.87 -40.84 50.69
CA GLY A 166 20.64 -39.56 51.38
C GLY A 166 20.74 -38.27 50.54
N GLY A 167 21.34 -38.30 49.35
CA GLY A 167 21.38 -37.11 48.47
C GLY A 167 22.46 -37.19 47.40
N SER A 168 22.22 -36.57 46.25
CA SER A 168 23.16 -36.59 45.12
C SER A 168 23.55 -35.19 44.67
N VAL A 169 24.81 -35.05 44.25
CA VAL A 169 25.42 -33.80 43.81
C VAL A 169 25.84 -33.94 42.35
N SER A 170 25.33 -33.07 41.47
CA SER A 170 25.72 -33.02 40.06
C SER A 170 27.14 -32.46 39.91
N ILE A 171 28.06 -33.22 39.27
CA ILE A 171 29.45 -32.79 38.98
C ILE A 171 29.51 -31.90 37.71
N ALA A 172 28.39 -31.73 36.99
CA ALA A 172 28.33 -30.95 35.75
C ALA A 172 28.88 -29.51 35.86
N PRO A 173 28.61 -28.72 36.91
CA PRO A 173 29.22 -27.41 37.07
C PRO A 173 30.76 -27.44 37.21
N LEU A 174 31.30 -28.50 37.83
CA LEU A 174 32.75 -28.70 37.96
C LEU A 174 33.37 -29.02 36.59
N ILE A 175 32.76 -29.93 35.83
CA ILE A 175 33.20 -30.25 34.46
C ILE A 175 33.11 -29.01 33.55
N ASN A 176 32.05 -28.22 33.66
CA ASN A 176 31.88 -26.98 32.91
C ASN A 176 32.88 -25.88 33.29
N ALA A 177 33.28 -25.84 34.56
CA ALA A 177 34.33 -24.95 35.04
C ALA A 177 35.71 -25.37 34.51
N ILE A 178 36.03 -26.66 34.56
CA ILE A 178 37.30 -27.22 34.05
C ILE A 178 37.41 -27.02 32.54
N THR A 179 36.34 -27.27 31.79
CA THR A 179 36.29 -27.07 30.32
C THR A 179 36.23 -25.58 29.92
N GLY A 180 36.07 -24.66 30.86
CA GLY A 180 35.95 -23.23 30.59
C GLY A 180 34.61 -22.80 29.96
N ARG A 181 33.66 -23.73 29.78
CA ARG A 181 32.32 -23.45 29.22
C ARG A 181 31.60 -22.36 29.99
N THR A 182 31.65 -22.39 31.32
CA THR A 182 31.02 -21.37 32.18
C THR A 182 31.62 -19.98 31.96
N LYS A 183 32.95 -19.89 31.78
CA LYS A 183 33.66 -18.63 31.49
C LYS A 183 33.25 -18.07 30.12
N MET A 184 33.16 -18.93 29.11
CA MET A 184 32.71 -18.55 27.77
C MET A 184 31.26 -18.06 27.76
N LEU A 185 30.35 -18.77 28.43
CA LEU A 185 28.95 -18.36 28.53
C LEU A 185 28.78 -17.04 29.31
N LYS A 186 29.56 -16.83 30.38
CA LYS A 186 29.59 -15.56 31.11
C LYS A 186 30.03 -14.40 30.23
N ASN A 187 31.02 -14.62 29.37
CA ASN A 187 31.46 -13.60 28.41
C ASN A 187 30.38 -13.32 27.35
N ARG A 188 29.69 -14.35 26.87
CA ARG A 188 28.57 -14.17 25.91
C ARG A 188 27.47 -13.29 26.48
N VAL A 189 27.04 -13.55 27.72
CA VAL A 189 26.02 -12.71 28.39
C VAL A 189 26.49 -11.26 28.52
N LYS A 190 27.75 -11.02 28.89
CA LYS A 190 28.31 -9.65 28.96
C LYS A 190 28.31 -8.93 27.62
N ILE A 191 28.66 -9.62 26.53
CA ILE A 191 28.63 -9.06 25.18
C ILE A 191 27.19 -8.72 24.79
N GLU A 192 26.26 -9.61 25.06
CA GLU A 192 24.83 -9.42 24.75
C GLU A 192 24.22 -8.24 25.54
N GLU A 193 24.50 -8.12 26.83
CA GLU A 193 24.09 -6.96 27.65
C GLU A 193 24.65 -5.65 27.08
N LYS A 194 25.92 -5.66 26.68
CA LYS A 194 26.62 -4.50 26.13
C LYS A 194 26.04 -4.08 24.78
N GLU A 195 25.79 -5.04 23.89
CA GLU A 195 25.17 -4.82 22.59
C GLU A 195 23.75 -4.25 22.76
N SER A 196 22.94 -4.83 23.65
CA SER A 196 21.60 -4.35 23.96
C SER A 196 21.61 -2.91 24.48
N LEU A 197 22.56 -2.58 25.37
CA LEU A 197 22.76 -1.21 25.85
C LEU A 197 23.14 -0.26 24.71
N MET A 198 24.07 -0.67 23.83
CA MET A 198 24.48 0.14 22.68
C MET A 198 23.31 0.39 21.73
N GLN A 199 22.52 -0.63 21.38
CA GLN A 199 21.34 -0.46 20.52
C GLN A 199 20.30 0.46 21.16
N THR A 200 20.10 0.35 22.48
CA THR A 200 19.19 1.25 23.22
C THR A 200 19.68 2.70 23.15
N ILE A 201 20.97 2.93 23.37
CA ILE A 201 21.58 4.26 23.29
C ILE A 201 21.52 4.82 21.86
N LYS A 202 21.82 3.99 20.85
CA LYS A 202 21.71 4.35 19.44
C LYS A 202 20.27 4.76 19.10
N GLY A 203 19.28 3.92 19.40
CA GLY A 203 17.88 4.21 19.12
C GLY A 203 17.37 5.47 19.81
N ARG A 204 17.85 5.76 21.03
CA ARG A 204 17.41 6.93 21.80
C ARG A 204 18.14 8.23 21.42
N LEU A 205 19.43 8.17 21.07
CA LEU A 205 20.28 9.36 20.99
C LEU A 205 20.91 9.62 19.62
N ALA A 206 20.90 8.67 18.68
CA ALA A 206 21.64 8.81 17.42
C ALA A 206 21.20 10.03 16.60
N SER A 207 19.89 10.22 16.43
CA SER A 207 19.34 11.33 15.64
C SER A 207 19.82 12.69 16.17
N ASP A 208 19.61 12.95 17.45
CA ASP A 208 19.99 14.22 18.08
C ASP A 208 21.51 14.41 18.11
N PHE A 209 22.24 13.32 18.33
CA PHE A 209 23.69 13.35 18.38
C PHE A 209 24.29 13.72 17.03
N PHE A 210 23.87 13.08 15.94
CA PHE A 210 24.43 13.33 14.61
C PHE A 210 23.90 14.62 13.96
N ALA A 211 22.75 15.13 14.39
CA ALA A 211 22.32 16.48 14.01
C ALA A 211 23.33 17.56 14.44
N SER A 212 23.99 17.37 15.59
CA SER A 212 25.03 18.29 16.09
C SER A 212 26.46 17.87 15.75
N ASN A 213 26.68 16.62 15.34
CA ASN A 213 28.00 16.05 15.07
C ASN A 213 27.91 15.21 13.79
N PRO A 214 27.88 15.82 12.60
CA PRO A 214 27.59 15.10 11.35
C PRO A 214 28.63 14.01 11.06
N LEU A 215 28.17 12.84 10.65
CA LEU A 215 28.99 11.70 10.25
C LEU A 215 28.30 10.96 9.09
N ASP A 216 29.10 10.46 8.16
CA ASP A 216 28.60 9.64 7.04
C ASP A 216 27.76 8.47 7.56
N GLU A 217 26.59 8.25 6.96
CA GLU A 217 25.64 7.22 7.40
C GLU A 217 26.27 5.82 7.46
N SER A 218 27.20 5.52 6.56
CA SER A 218 27.92 4.23 6.54
C SER A 218 28.80 4.02 7.78
N LEU A 219 29.28 5.11 8.39
CA LEU A 219 30.16 5.09 9.56
C LEU A 219 29.39 5.22 10.88
N GLN A 220 28.12 5.63 10.86
CA GLN A 220 27.35 5.84 12.08
C GLN A 220 27.18 4.55 12.90
N ALA A 221 26.97 3.41 12.24
CA ALA A 221 26.89 2.12 12.93
C ALA A 221 28.24 1.75 13.56
N ASP A 222 29.33 1.90 12.81
CA ASP A 222 30.69 1.61 13.27
C ASP A 222 31.10 2.49 14.46
N PHE A 223 30.73 3.77 14.44
CA PHE A 223 30.94 4.67 15.57
C PHE A 223 30.31 4.16 16.88
N PHE A 224 29.10 3.61 16.84
CA PHE A 224 28.46 3.06 18.03
C PHE A 224 29.16 1.78 18.52
N TYR A 225 29.63 0.93 17.60
CA TYR A 225 30.46 -0.22 17.95
C TYR A 225 31.79 0.20 18.60
N PHE A 226 32.46 1.20 18.04
CA PHE A 226 33.66 1.81 18.61
C PHE A 226 33.41 2.36 20.03
N CYS A 227 32.28 3.04 20.22
CA CYS A 227 31.88 3.54 21.55
C CYS A 227 31.64 2.40 22.53
N ALA A 228 30.95 1.34 22.07
CA ALA A 228 30.69 0.17 22.88
C ALA A 228 32.02 -0.46 23.33
N ASP A 229 33.00 -0.61 22.45
CA ASP A 229 34.30 -1.22 22.73
C ASP A 229 35.16 -0.55 23.80
N ASP A 230 34.83 0.67 24.22
CA ASP A 230 35.46 1.28 25.37
C ASP A 230 35.12 0.55 26.70
N PRO A 231 36.12 0.27 27.57
CA PRO A 231 35.89 -0.34 28.88
C PRO A 231 34.94 0.44 29.80
N ASN A 232 34.84 1.76 29.63
CA ASN A 232 33.99 2.64 30.42
C ASN A 232 32.60 2.84 29.81
N PHE A 233 32.30 2.24 28.65
CA PHE A 233 31.00 2.40 27.99
C PHE A 233 29.83 2.09 28.93
N VAL A 234 29.88 0.92 29.58
CA VAL A 234 28.83 0.50 30.52
C VAL A 234 28.73 1.45 31.72
N LYS A 235 29.86 1.97 32.21
CA LYS A 235 29.89 2.91 33.33
C LYS A 235 29.20 4.24 33.01
N HIS A 236 29.36 4.74 31.79
CA HIS A 236 28.81 6.03 31.36
C HIS A 236 27.42 5.94 30.75
N CYS A 237 26.97 4.76 30.32
CA CYS A 237 25.69 4.60 29.63
C CYS A 237 24.65 3.80 30.42
N LYS A 238 25.04 2.81 31.25
CA LYS A 238 24.08 1.97 31.98
C LYS A 238 23.47 2.76 33.14
N ASN A 239 22.14 2.87 33.15
CA ASN A 239 21.37 3.60 34.17
C ASN A 239 21.84 5.05 34.37
N GLN A 240 22.40 5.67 33.34
CA GLN A 240 22.81 7.08 33.36
C GLN A 240 21.80 7.95 32.60
N THR A 241 21.86 9.26 32.87
CA THR A 241 21.09 10.25 32.13
C THR A 241 21.62 10.41 30.71
N ASP A 242 20.74 10.81 29.79
CA ASP A 242 21.11 11.07 28.39
C ASP A 242 22.22 12.09 28.26
N PHE A 243 22.21 13.12 29.10
CA PHE A 243 23.28 14.11 29.14
C PHE A 243 24.67 13.48 29.40
N LYS A 244 24.79 12.54 30.34
CA LYS A 244 26.06 11.85 30.62
C LYS A 244 26.49 10.95 29.48
N ALA A 245 25.55 10.23 28.88
CA ALA A 245 25.82 9.40 27.71
C ALA A 245 26.29 10.25 26.53
N LEU A 246 25.65 11.39 26.26
CA LEU A 246 26.03 12.33 25.20
C LEU A 246 27.43 12.93 25.41
N ILE A 247 27.82 13.25 26.64
CA ILE A 247 29.18 13.71 26.95
C ILE A 247 30.19 12.63 26.57
N PHE A 248 29.93 11.37 26.95
CA PHE A 248 30.79 10.25 26.60
C PHE A 248 30.86 10.02 25.08
N LEU A 249 29.72 10.04 24.39
CA LEU A 249 29.67 9.91 22.93
C LEU A 249 30.44 11.03 22.24
N ARG A 250 30.32 12.28 22.69
CA ARG A 250 31.07 13.41 22.11
C ARG A 250 32.57 13.27 22.31
N MET A 251 33.01 12.78 23.48
CA MET A 251 34.42 12.46 23.72
C MET A 251 34.91 11.37 22.75
N LYS A 252 34.11 10.31 22.57
CA LYS A 252 34.44 9.21 21.66
C LYS A 252 34.41 9.60 20.20
N TYR A 253 33.52 10.50 19.80
CA TYR A 253 33.43 11.00 18.44
C TYR A 253 34.70 11.71 18.00
N LYS A 254 35.28 12.56 18.88
CA LYS A 254 36.59 13.18 18.62
C LYS A 254 37.71 12.14 18.44
N GLN A 255 37.72 11.08 19.25
CA GLN A 255 38.69 9.99 19.14
C GLN A 255 38.50 9.19 17.85
N TYR A 256 37.24 8.93 17.48
CA TYR A 256 36.89 8.17 16.28
C TYR A 256 37.32 8.90 15.00
N LEU A 257 37.07 10.21 14.92
CA LEU A 257 37.55 11.03 13.80
C LEU A 257 39.07 11.04 13.69
N ALA A 258 39.79 11.19 14.81
CA ALA A 258 41.26 11.13 14.80
C ALA A 258 41.77 9.78 14.27
N ASN A 259 41.16 8.66 14.69
CA ASN A 259 41.52 7.34 14.17
C ASN A 259 41.24 7.18 12.67
N LEU A 260 40.19 7.82 12.14
CA LEU A 260 39.89 7.80 10.71
C LEU A 260 40.88 8.63 9.89
N GLU A 261 41.40 9.73 10.45
CA GLU A 261 42.44 10.53 9.82
C GLU A 261 43.78 9.80 9.82
N ASP A 262 44.15 9.15 10.93
CA ASP A 262 45.38 8.37 11.04
C ASP A 262 45.42 7.16 10.07
N ASN A 263 44.28 6.51 9.81
CA ASN A 263 44.20 5.38 8.87
C ASN A 263 44.21 5.79 7.39
N LYS A 264 44.11 7.09 7.08
CA LYS A 264 44.22 7.61 5.71
C LYS A 264 45.65 7.97 5.33
N ASN A 265 46.54 8.10 6.31
CA ASN A 265 47.98 8.35 6.15
C ASN A 265 48.78 7.04 6.13
#